data_AF-A0A3N5LPU2-F1
#
_entry.id   AF-A0A3N5LPU2-F1
#
_cell.length_a   1.000
_cell.length_b   1.000
_cell.length_c   1.000
_cell.angle_alpha   90.00
_cell.angle_beta   90.00
_cell.angle_gamma   90.00
#
_symmetry.space_group_name_H-M   'P 1'
#
loop_
_entity.id
_entity.type
_entity.pdbx_description
1 polymer ?
#
loop_
_entity_poly.entity_id
_entity_poly.type
_entity_poly.pdbx_seq_one_letter_code
_entity_poly.pdbx_strand_id
1 'polypeptide(L)'
;MKSGTELMNRRRFLAIASAAVPGLTLPNRAWTGALPKDIKITRIVGFDLVSPRPKLVGNNSRLGVHGDHTTDRMVRVFTNAGIEGLGHCRAPEEAVALLLGKNPFEFFVKAEPGMKSPLGAATMPLWDLVGKALGKPVYELLGAKGSERVPVYDGSIYFADLLPEYVGHWQDRFKEEIDMGVARGHRAFKIKVGRGAKWMAAEEGYERDKEVLRVIRQHVGPKIELGIDANNGYDLARTKRLFTDLPDLNLRFAEEMFPEQVDQCLELKAFFAQSKLKTLLADGETQDNLEVFKPFIEARAIDVYQADMNRFGIEGIMAEAAMVRPSGGLVGPHNWGSLVGFYTILH
;
A
#
# COMPACT_ATOMS: atom_id res chain seq x y z
N MET A 1 5.98 -49.13 12.26
CA MET A 1 5.02 -48.32 11.50
C MET A 1 5.71 -47.03 11.10
N LYS A 2 5.90 -46.81 9.80
CA LYS A 2 6.51 -45.60 9.22
C LYS A 2 5.41 -44.54 9.09
N SER A 3 5.53 -43.40 9.78
CA SER A 3 4.67 -42.23 9.52
C SER A 3 5.45 -41.26 8.62
N GLY A 4 5.04 -41.18 7.35
CA GLY A 4 5.61 -40.26 6.37
C GLY A 4 5.19 -38.83 6.66
N THR A 5 6.16 -37.99 6.99
CA THR A 5 6.05 -36.53 6.85
C THR A 5 6.15 -36.20 5.37
N GLU A 6 5.01 -35.86 4.76
CA GLU A 6 4.95 -35.43 3.38
C GLU A 6 5.60 -34.05 3.26
N LEU A 7 6.85 -34.04 2.79
CA LEU A 7 7.62 -32.85 2.47
C LEU A 7 6.88 -32.02 1.43
N MET A 8 6.41 -30.85 1.85
CA MET A 8 5.78 -29.84 1.00
C MET A 8 6.71 -29.49 -0.18
N ASN A 9 6.31 -29.92 -1.37
CA ASN A 9 7.13 -29.91 -2.58
C ASN A 9 7.40 -28.46 -3.06
N ARG A 10 8.68 -28.07 -3.12
CA ARG A 10 9.19 -26.73 -3.47
C ARG A 10 8.71 -26.18 -4.83
N ARG A 11 8.13 -27.02 -5.70
CA ARG A 11 7.64 -26.62 -7.02
C ARG A 11 6.25 -25.98 -7.04
N ARG A 12 5.47 -26.00 -5.96
CA ARG A 12 4.12 -25.41 -5.92
C ARG A 12 4.05 -23.94 -5.44
N PHE A 13 5.12 -23.39 -4.87
CA PHE A 13 5.11 -22.01 -4.35
C PHE A 13 5.50 -20.96 -5.41
N LEU A 14 6.32 -21.33 -6.40
CA LEU A 14 6.73 -20.46 -7.51
C LEU A 14 5.66 -20.32 -8.61
N ALA A 15 4.56 -21.08 -8.54
CA ALA A 15 3.47 -21.01 -9.52
C ALA A 15 2.42 -19.92 -9.20
N ILE A 16 2.46 -19.31 -8.02
CA ILE A 16 1.49 -18.27 -7.62
C ILE A 16 1.89 -16.88 -8.16
N ALA A 17 3.14 -16.70 -8.62
CA ALA A 17 3.63 -15.44 -9.19
C ALA A 17 3.54 -15.36 -10.73
N SER A 18 2.98 -16.36 -11.42
CA SER A 18 3.07 -16.46 -12.89
C SER A 18 1.81 -16.97 -13.62
N ALA A 19 0.66 -17.03 -12.96
CA ALA A 19 -0.61 -17.30 -13.65
C ALA A 19 -1.28 -15.99 -14.13
N ALA A 20 -0.62 -15.27 -15.05
CA ALA A 20 -1.34 -14.35 -15.92
C ALA A 20 -2.07 -15.20 -16.96
N VAL A 21 -3.36 -15.51 -16.71
CA VAL A 21 -4.23 -16.07 -17.75
C VAL A 21 -4.53 -14.93 -18.73
N PRO A 22 -4.14 -15.02 -20.01
CA PRO A 22 -4.54 -14.03 -20.99
C PRO A 22 -6.00 -14.29 -21.38
N GLY A 23 -6.81 -13.24 -21.39
CA GLY A 23 -8.06 -13.20 -22.17
C GLY A 23 -9.23 -14.00 -21.59
N LEU A 24 -9.78 -13.52 -20.47
CA LEU A 24 -11.22 -13.59 -20.26
C LEU A 24 -11.64 -12.35 -19.47
N THR A 25 -12.17 -11.35 -20.16
CA THR A 25 -12.96 -10.29 -19.54
C THR A 25 -14.24 -10.92 -18.99
N LEU A 26 -14.13 -11.58 -17.84
CA LEU A 26 -15.31 -11.95 -17.08
C LEU A 26 -15.98 -10.64 -16.66
N PRO A 27 -17.21 -10.35 -17.13
CA PRO A 27 -17.90 -9.13 -16.76
C PRO A 27 -17.90 -9.04 -15.24
N ASN A 28 -17.71 -7.82 -14.72
CA ASN A 28 -18.01 -7.55 -13.32
C ASN A 28 -19.42 -8.09 -13.06
N ARG A 29 -19.53 -9.11 -12.20
CA ARG A 29 -20.82 -9.75 -11.97
C ARG A 29 -21.68 -8.74 -11.24
N ALA A 30 -22.63 -8.16 -11.98
CA ALA A 30 -23.66 -7.33 -11.40
C ALA A 30 -24.33 -8.06 -10.22
N TRP A 31 -24.64 -7.33 -9.17
CA TRP A 31 -25.38 -7.89 -8.05
C TRP A 31 -26.81 -8.24 -8.49
N THR A 32 -27.20 -9.52 -8.35
CA THR A 32 -28.51 -10.03 -8.79
C THR A 32 -29.52 -10.23 -7.65
N GLY A 33 -29.08 -10.14 -6.39
CA GLY A 33 -29.95 -10.30 -5.23
C GLY A 33 -30.91 -9.12 -5.02
N ALA A 34 -32.03 -9.37 -4.33
CA ALA A 34 -32.89 -8.29 -3.87
C ALA A 34 -32.15 -7.40 -2.85
N LEU A 35 -32.34 -6.09 -2.94
CA LEU A 35 -31.79 -5.14 -1.95
C LEU A 35 -32.87 -4.72 -0.96
N PRO A 36 -32.56 -4.66 0.35
CA PRO A 36 -33.45 -4.12 1.36
C PRO A 36 -33.93 -2.71 1.02
N LYS A 37 -35.24 -2.47 1.09
CA LYS A 37 -35.84 -1.17 0.77
C LYS A 37 -36.11 -0.28 1.99
N ASP A 38 -36.31 -0.88 3.15
CA ASP A 38 -36.78 -0.19 4.36
C ASP A 38 -35.67 0.25 5.32
N ILE A 39 -34.41 0.00 4.96
CA ILE A 39 -33.26 0.47 5.73
C ILE A 39 -33.02 1.94 5.42
N LYS A 40 -32.92 2.76 6.46
CA LYS A 40 -32.62 4.19 6.39
C LYS A 40 -31.51 4.55 7.36
N ILE A 41 -30.60 5.41 6.92
CA ILE A 41 -29.59 6.03 7.78
C ILE A 41 -30.29 7.03 8.69
N THR A 42 -30.17 6.84 10.00
CA THR A 42 -30.88 7.62 11.02
C THR A 42 -29.97 8.54 11.81
N ARG A 43 -28.68 8.22 11.90
CA ARG A 43 -27.70 9.00 12.64
C ARG A 43 -26.30 8.75 12.10
N ILE A 44 -25.45 9.77 12.17
CA ILE A 44 -24.05 9.67 11.78
C ILE A 44 -23.20 10.34 12.86
N VAL A 45 -22.07 9.72 13.21
CA VAL A 45 -21.12 10.24 14.20
C VAL A 45 -19.73 10.27 13.59
N GLY A 46 -19.13 11.45 13.52
CA GLY A 46 -17.71 11.61 13.22
C GLY A 46 -16.86 11.55 14.50
N PHE A 47 -15.70 10.91 14.44
CA PHE A 47 -14.74 10.89 15.54
C PHE A 47 -13.34 10.59 15.02
N ASP A 48 -12.31 10.96 15.79
CA ASP A 48 -10.93 10.60 15.49
C ASP A 48 -10.55 9.33 16.25
N LEU A 49 -10.03 8.34 15.53
CA LEU A 49 -9.47 7.13 16.09
C LEU A 49 -7.95 7.29 16.17
N VAL A 50 -7.45 7.51 17.39
CA VAL A 50 -6.00 7.54 17.66
C VAL A 50 -5.54 6.14 18.02
N SER A 51 -4.59 5.59 17.26
CA SER A 51 -4.05 4.25 17.45
C SER A 51 -2.54 4.31 17.68
N PRO A 52 -1.99 3.62 18.71
CA PRO A 52 -0.55 3.58 18.92
C PRO A 52 0.13 2.73 17.84
N ARG A 53 1.33 3.14 17.44
CA ARG A 53 2.29 2.35 16.68
C ARG A 53 3.10 1.49 17.65
N PRO A 54 3.65 0.35 17.20
CA PRO A 54 4.49 -0.49 18.05
C PRO A 54 5.84 0.15 18.42
N LYS A 55 6.20 1.28 17.80
CA LYS A 55 7.44 2.03 18.01
C LYS A 55 7.28 3.49 17.58
N LEU A 56 8.18 4.35 18.05
CA LEU A 56 8.38 5.69 17.49
C LEU A 56 8.94 5.57 16.07
N VAL A 57 8.26 6.17 15.09
CA VAL A 57 8.73 6.17 13.70
C VAL A 57 9.52 7.46 13.43
N GLY A 58 10.78 7.30 13.02
CA GLY A 58 11.70 8.41 12.76
C GLY A 58 11.40 9.20 11.49
N ASN A 59 12.42 9.88 10.97
CA ASN A 59 12.33 10.70 9.76
C ASN A 59 12.26 9.80 8.50
N ASN A 60 11.77 10.34 7.39
CA ASN A 60 12.11 9.86 6.05
C ASN A 60 12.98 10.91 5.35
N SER A 61 13.25 10.84 4.04
CA SER A 61 14.12 11.81 3.36
C SER A 61 13.60 13.26 3.37
N ARG A 62 12.29 13.46 3.60
CA ARG A 62 11.61 14.76 3.45
C ARG A 62 11.06 15.32 4.77
N LEU A 63 10.36 14.48 5.53
CA LEU A 63 9.60 14.81 6.73
C LEU A 63 10.34 14.36 8.00
N GLY A 64 10.13 15.10 9.08
CA GLY A 64 10.69 14.78 10.39
C GLY A 64 10.08 13.53 11.01
N VAL A 65 10.24 13.38 12.32
CA VAL A 65 9.73 12.25 13.10
C VAL A 65 8.20 12.10 12.88
N HIS A 66 7.78 10.91 12.45
CA HIS A 66 6.37 10.60 12.13
C HIS A 66 5.54 10.25 13.38
N GLY A 67 6.20 10.09 14.53
CA GLY A 67 5.57 9.86 15.82
C GLY A 67 5.25 8.39 16.08
N ASP A 68 4.59 8.14 17.20
CA ASP A 68 4.26 6.82 17.74
C ASP A 68 2.76 6.52 17.67
N HIS A 69 1.98 7.33 16.95
CA HIS A 69 0.54 7.14 16.80
C HIS A 69 0.06 7.52 15.39
N THR A 70 -1.06 6.93 14.98
CA THR A 70 -1.83 7.30 13.79
C THR A 70 -3.18 7.87 14.22
N THR A 71 -3.72 8.78 13.41
CA THR A 71 -5.07 9.32 13.61
C THR A 71 -5.89 9.10 12.35
N ASP A 72 -6.92 8.26 12.47
CA ASP A 72 -7.91 8.04 11.44
C ASP A 72 -9.14 8.91 11.69
N ARG A 73 -9.52 9.76 10.74
CA ARG A 73 -10.82 10.44 10.81
C ARG A 73 -11.90 9.45 10.41
N MET A 74 -12.77 9.10 11.33
CA MET A 74 -13.76 8.03 11.20
C MET A 74 -15.17 8.57 11.14
N VAL A 75 -16.03 7.83 10.43
CA VAL A 75 -17.47 8.02 10.48
C VAL A 75 -18.14 6.70 10.84
N ARG A 76 -19.07 6.74 11.80
CA ARG A 76 -20.00 5.65 12.13
C ARG A 76 -21.42 6.03 11.73
N VAL A 77 -22.01 5.20 10.88
CA VAL A 77 -23.34 5.39 10.29
C VAL A 77 -24.31 4.40 10.93
N PHE A 78 -25.42 4.89 11.48
CA PHE A 78 -26.44 4.08 12.14
C PHE A 78 -27.71 4.03 11.29
N THR A 79 -28.43 2.91 11.34
CA THR A 79 -29.69 2.73 10.62
C THR A 79 -30.88 2.43 11.54
N ASN A 80 -32.10 2.60 11.04
CA ASN A 80 -33.34 2.21 11.71
C ASN A 80 -33.45 0.68 11.93
N ALA A 81 -32.67 -0.12 11.21
CA ALA A 81 -32.63 -1.58 11.35
C ALA A 81 -31.59 -2.06 12.38
N GLY A 82 -30.93 -1.14 13.10
CA GLY A 82 -29.89 -1.48 14.08
C GLY A 82 -28.56 -1.91 13.46
N ILE A 83 -28.40 -1.78 12.13
CA ILE A 83 -27.15 -2.06 11.42
C ILE A 83 -26.30 -0.80 11.40
N GLU A 84 -25.00 -0.98 11.57
CA GLU A 84 -24.04 0.12 11.62
C GLU A 84 -22.85 -0.09 10.70
N GLY A 85 -22.47 0.97 9.98
CA GLY A 85 -21.27 1.04 9.16
C GLY A 85 -20.19 1.89 9.82
N LEU A 86 -18.93 1.52 9.65
CA LEU A 86 -17.77 2.21 10.15
C LEU A 86 -16.70 2.28 9.06
N GLY A 87 -16.04 3.44 8.92
CA GLY A 87 -14.90 3.53 8.03
C GLY A 87 -14.16 4.86 8.16
N HIS A 88 -12.92 4.87 7.66
CA HIS A 88 -12.16 6.09 7.48
C HIS A 88 -12.90 6.99 6.48
N CYS A 89 -13.08 8.25 6.84
CA CYS A 89 -13.81 9.21 6.04
C CYS A 89 -13.29 10.64 6.23
N ARG A 90 -12.67 11.18 5.17
CA ARG A 90 -12.21 12.57 5.13
C ARG A 90 -13.19 13.53 4.45
N ALA A 91 -14.33 13.03 3.96
CA ALA A 91 -15.35 13.87 3.32
C ALA A 91 -15.81 15.03 4.24
N PRO A 92 -16.15 16.21 3.68
CA PRO A 92 -16.72 17.31 4.46
C PRO A 92 -18.04 16.92 5.14
N GLU A 93 -18.37 17.59 6.24
CA GLU A 93 -19.55 17.26 7.07
C GLU A 93 -20.85 17.43 6.28
N GLU A 94 -20.93 18.46 5.43
CA GLU A 94 -22.05 18.71 4.54
C GLU A 94 -22.29 17.54 3.57
N ALA A 95 -21.23 16.89 3.10
CA ALA A 95 -21.34 15.72 2.23
C ALA A 95 -21.82 14.49 3.02
N VAL A 96 -21.32 14.32 4.25
CA VAL A 96 -21.76 13.25 5.15
C VAL A 96 -23.24 13.41 5.54
N ALA A 97 -23.69 14.64 5.80
CA ALA A 97 -25.07 14.94 6.17
C ALA A 97 -26.10 14.54 5.09
N LEU A 98 -25.71 14.55 3.81
CA LEU A 98 -26.56 14.12 2.69
C LEU A 98 -26.95 12.64 2.73
N LEU A 99 -26.29 11.83 3.56
CA LEU A 99 -26.64 10.43 3.76
C LEU A 99 -27.86 10.24 4.67
N LEU A 100 -28.19 11.22 5.52
CA LEU A 100 -29.30 11.10 6.49
C LEU A 100 -30.64 10.88 5.79
N GLY A 101 -31.42 9.93 6.31
CA GLY A 101 -32.72 9.54 5.79
C GLY A 101 -32.68 8.69 4.52
N LYS A 102 -31.52 8.52 3.90
CA LYS A 102 -31.33 7.73 2.68
C LYS A 102 -31.20 6.24 2.98
N ASN A 103 -31.60 5.43 2.03
CA ASN A 103 -31.28 4.01 2.05
C ASN A 103 -29.82 3.82 1.56
N PRO A 104 -28.95 3.12 2.31
CA PRO A 104 -27.53 2.95 1.93
C PRO A 104 -27.35 2.27 0.57
N PHE A 105 -28.31 1.45 0.14
CA PHE A 105 -28.31 0.80 -1.17
C PHE A 105 -28.62 1.74 -2.34
N GLU A 106 -29.04 2.98 -2.09
CA GLU A 106 -29.12 4.02 -3.14
C GLU A 106 -27.75 4.38 -3.70
N PHE A 107 -26.69 4.20 -2.90
CA PHE A 107 -25.32 4.51 -3.28
C PHE A 107 -24.58 3.30 -3.88
N PHE A 108 -25.08 2.09 -3.64
CA PHE A 108 -24.48 0.86 -4.15
C PHE A 108 -24.79 0.66 -5.62
N VAL A 109 -23.75 0.61 -6.46
CA VAL A 109 -23.91 0.40 -7.90
C VAL A 109 -24.11 -1.09 -8.17
N LYS A 110 -25.30 -1.47 -8.64
CA LYS A 110 -25.62 -2.88 -8.93
C LYS A 110 -24.93 -3.41 -10.19
N ALA A 111 -24.82 -2.56 -11.21
CA ALA A 111 -24.36 -2.96 -12.54
C ALA A 111 -22.85 -3.27 -12.56
N GLU A 112 -22.09 -2.60 -11.71
CA GLU A 112 -20.66 -2.78 -11.53
C GLU A 112 -20.31 -2.56 -10.05
N PRO A 113 -19.39 -3.34 -9.45
CA PRO A 113 -18.97 -3.13 -8.08
C PRO A 113 -18.41 -1.73 -7.89
N GLY A 114 -19.10 -0.93 -7.08
CA GLY A 114 -18.72 0.45 -6.81
C GLY A 114 -19.75 1.14 -5.91
N MET A 115 -19.31 2.20 -5.25
CA MET A 115 -20.16 3.11 -4.49
C MET A 115 -20.18 4.48 -5.16
N LYS A 116 -21.37 5.01 -5.43
CA LYS A 116 -21.56 6.39 -5.90
C LYS A 116 -22.29 7.19 -4.83
N SER A 117 -21.53 7.96 -4.06
CA SER A 117 -22.05 8.71 -2.92
C SER A 117 -21.47 10.12 -2.84
N PRO A 118 -22.08 11.02 -2.04
CA PRO A 118 -21.51 12.32 -1.72
C PRO A 118 -20.14 12.26 -1.04
N LEU A 119 -19.73 11.10 -0.49
CA LEU A 119 -18.46 10.95 0.24
C LEU A 119 -17.22 10.98 -0.67
N GLY A 120 -17.39 10.99 -2.00
CA GLY A 120 -16.27 10.86 -2.94
C GLY A 120 -15.54 9.53 -2.72
N ALA A 121 -14.22 9.58 -2.52
CA ALA A 121 -13.38 8.41 -2.24
C ALA A 121 -13.57 7.79 -0.84
N ALA A 122 -14.26 8.48 0.08
CA ALA A 122 -14.42 8.04 1.47
C ALA A 122 -15.59 7.05 1.66
N THR A 123 -15.69 6.03 0.81
CA THR A 123 -16.85 5.15 0.69
C THR A 123 -16.89 4.01 1.71
N MET A 124 -15.81 3.78 2.46
CA MET A 124 -15.68 2.63 3.36
C MET A 124 -16.81 2.50 4.41
N PRO A 125 -17.32 3.59 5.05
CA PRO A 125 -18.45 3.46 5.97
C PRO A 125 -19.71 2.89 5.30
N LEU A 126 -19.93 3.19 4.01
CA LEU A 126 -21.05 2.65 3.24
C LEU A 126 -20.78 1.20 2.81
N TRP A 127 -19.56 0.87 2.42
CA TRP A 127 -19.17 -0.51 2.12
C TRP A 127 -19.34 -1.45 3.32
N ASP A 128 -18.89 -1.03 4.50
CA ASP A 128 -19.07 -1.79 5.73
C ASP A 128 -20.56 -1.95 6.08
N LEU A 129 -21.35 -0.87 5.96
CA LEU A 129 -22.80 -0.91 6.19
C LEU A 129 -23.52 -1.88 5.24
N VAL A 130 -23.24 -1.78 3.93
CA VAL A 130 -23.84 -2.62 2.89
C VAL A 130 -23.40 -4.08 3.05
N GLY A 131 -22.12 -4.33 3.32
CA GLY A 131 -21.59 -5.66 3.60
C GLY A 131 -22.32 -6.33 4.76
N LYS A 132 -22.46 -5.64 5.90
CA LYS A 132 -23.20 -6.14 7.06
C LYS A 132 -24.68 -6.36 6.78
N ALA A 133 -25.33 -5.45 6.07
CA ALA A 133 -26.74 -5.59 5.71
C ALA A 133 -27.01 -6.79 4.77
N LEU A 134 -26.02 -7.19 3.96
CA LEU A 134 -26.09 -8.35 3.07
C LEU A 134 -25.46 -9.63 3.67
N GLY A 135 -24.82 -9.55 4.85
CA GLY A 135 -24.09 -10.65 5.45
C GLY A 135 -22.88 -11.10 4.62
N LYS A 136 -22.18 -10.14 3.98
CA LYS A 136 -21.09 -10.39 3.03
C LYS A 136 -19.86 -9.54 3.33
N PRO A 137 -18.64 -10.10 3.22
CA PRO A 137 -17.43 -9.28 3.26
C PRO A 137 -17.34 -8.41 2.00
N VAL A 138 -16.71 -7.24 2.12
CA VAL A 138 -16.65 -6.26 1.02
C VAL A 138 -15.98 -6.83 -0.23
N TYR A 139 -14.90 -7.60 -0.10
CA TYR A 139 -14.21 -8.22 -1.25
C TYR A 139 -15.13 -9.14 -2.08
N GLU A 140 -16.14 -9.78 -1.47
CA GLU A 140 -17.13 -10.56 -2.19
C GLU A 140 -18.06 -9.67 -3.00
N LEU A 141 -18.45 -8.52 -2.45
CA LEU A 141 -19.25 -7.52 -3.16
C LEU A 141 -18.46 -6.85 -4.29
N LEU A 142 -17.14 -6.74 -4.14
CA LEU A 142 -16.21 -6.31 -5.19
C LEU A 142 -15.94 -7.38 -6.27
N GLY A 143 -16.45 -8.60 -6.05
CA GLY A 143 -16.50 -9.67 -7.05
C GLY A 143 -15.59 -10.87 -6.78
N ALA A 144 -14.84 -10.91 -5.67
CA ALA A 144 -14.03 -12.05 -5.20
C ALA A 144 -13.13 -12.70 -6.29
N LYS A 145 -12.46 -11.88 -7.09
CA LYS A 145 -11.56 -12.37 -8.17
C LYS A 145 -10.11 -12.59 -7.71
N GLY A 146 -9.77 -12.15 -6.50
CA GLY A 146 -8.41 -12.19 -5.95
C GLY A 146 -8.11 -13.42 -5.09
N SER A 147 -6.90 -13.46 -4.55
CA SER A 147 -6.48 -14.45 -3.55
C SER A 147 -7.11 -14.13 -2.19
N GLU A 148 -7.52 -15.15 -1.43
CA GLU A 148 -7.94 -15.00 -0.03
C GLU A 148 -6.79 -14.60 0.90
N ARG A 149 -5.54 -14.74 0.43
CA ARG A 149 -4.33 -14.31 1.15
C ARG A 149 -3.58 -13.28 0.33
N VAL A 150 -3.40 -12.09 0.91
CA VAL A 150 -2.66 -10.99 0.32
C VAL A 150 -1.28 -10.90 0.98
N PRO A 151 -0.17 -10.90 0.20
CA PRO A 151 1.15 -10.66 0.78
C PRO A 151 1.25 -9.21 1.27
N VAL A 152 1.85 -9.02 2.44
CA VAL A 152 2.10 -7.71 3.04
C VAL A 152 3.58 -7.53 3.32
N TYR A 153 4.04 -6.28 3.34
CA TYR A 153 5.38 -5.91 3.79
C TYR A 153 5.29 -4.99 5.00
N ASP A 154 6.33 -4.99 5.83
CA ASP A 154 6.49 -4.02 6.91
C ASP A 154 7.09 -2.73 6.32
N GLY A 155 6.26 -1.70 6.23
CA GLY A 155 6.66 -0.38 5.72
C GLY A 155 7.31 0.53 6.75
N SER A 156 7.59 0.06 7.97
CA SER A 156 7.91 0.92 9.12
C SER A 156 9.39 1.18 9.36
N ILE A 157 10.30 0.76 8.47
CA ILE A 157 11.76 0.93 8.65
C ILE A 157 12.19 2.33 8.18
N TYR A 158 12.12 3.29 9.10
CA TYR A 158 12.44 4.72 8.87
C TYR A 158 13.84 5.07 9.39
N PHE A 159 14.24 6.35 9.38
CA PHE A 159 15.55 6.81 9.86
C PHE A 159 15.64 6.77 11.39
N ALA A 160 15.62 5.57 11.97
CA ALA A 160 15.79 5.35 13.41
C ALA A 160 17.20 5.74 13.88
N ASP A 161 18.20 5.71 12.99
CA ASP A 161 19.58 6.13 13.27
C ASP A 161 19.75 7.62 13.56
N LEU A 162 18.74 8.43 13.24
CA LEU A 162 18.73 9.87 13.52
C LEU A 162 17.95 10.22 14.80
N LEU A 163 17.30 9.24 15.43
CA LEU A 163 16.64 9.48 16.72
C LEU A 163 17.71 9.62 17.81
N PRO A 164 17.60 10.63 18.70
CA PRO A 164 18.60 10.88 19.74
C PRO A 164 18.92 9.67 20.62
N GLU A 165 17.92 8.83 20.87
CA GLU A 165 18.05 7.61 21.68
C GLU A 165 18.97 6.57 21.02
N TYR A 166 18.96 6.47 19.69
CA TYR A 166 19.59 5.36 18.97
C TYR A 166 20.87 5.74 18.24
N VAL A 167 21.24 7.03 18.14
CA VAL A 167 22.40 7.50 17.36
C VAL A 167 23.72 6.77 17.71
N GLY A 168 23.89 6.31 18.96
CA GLY A 168 25.09 5.59 19.40
C GLY A 168 25.10 4.07 19.12
N HIS A 169 23.96 3.47 18.78
CA HIS A 169 23.80 2.02 18.62
C HIS A 169 22.74 1.67 17.56
N TRP A 170 22.61 2.54 16.55
CA TRP A 170 21.52 2.49 15.57
C TRP A 170 21.48 1.20 14.75
N GLN A 171 22.63 0.52 14.60
CA GLN A 171 22.70 -0.77 13.91
C GLN A 171 21.85 -1.81 14.62
N ASP A 172 21.95 -1.89 15.95
CA ASP A 172 21.15 -2.82 16.75
C ASP A 172 19.68 -2.42 16.76
N ARG A 173 19.40 -1.11 16.70
CA ARG A 173 18.03 -0.62 16.55
C ARG A 173 17.37 -1.13 15.27
N PHE A 174 18.04 -1.09 14.12
CA PHE A 174 17.46 -1.64 12.89
C PHE A 174 17.24 -3.15 12.96
N LYS A 175 18.17 -3.91 13.57
CA LYS A 175 17.99 -5.35 13.78
C LYS A 175 16.75 -5.63 14.64
N GLU A 176 16.59 -4.89 15.73
CA GLU A 176 15.43 -4.99 16.62
C GLU A 176 14.13 -4.69 15.86
N GLU A 177 14.07 -3.60 15.08
CA GLU A 177 12.88 -3.23 14.31
C GLU A 177 12.50 -4.29 13.27
N ILE A 178 13.49 -4.91 12.63
CA ILE A 178 13.27 -6.04 11.73
C ILE A 178 12.74 -7.26 12.50
N ASP A 179 13.34 -7.59 13.65
CA ASP A 179 12.91 -8.72 14.48
C ASP A 179 11.47 -8.54 14.99
N MET A 180 11.08 -7.31 15.33
CA MET A 180 9.70 -6.94 15.66
C MET A 180 8.72 -7.29 14.54
N GLY A 181 9.08 -7.05 13.28
CA GLY A 181 8.26 -7.37 12.11
C GLY A 181 8.26 -8.88 11.82
N VAL A 182 9.42 -9.53 11.89
CA VAL A 182 9.54 -10.99 11.67
C VAL A 182 8.71 -11.77 12.69
N ALA A 183 8.74 -11.36 13.97
CA ALA A 183 7.95 -11.95 15.05
C ALA A 183 6.43 -11.80 14.84
N ARG A 184 6.00 -10.75 14.12
CA ARG A 184 4.60 -10.54 13.70
C ARG A 184 4.23 -11.25 12.39
N GLY A 185 5.18 -11.96 11.77
CA GLY A 185 4.95 -12.75 10.57
C GLY A 185 5.35 -12.08 9.26
N HIS A 186 5.88 -10.86 9.28
CA HIS A 186 6.35 -10.20 8.05
C HIS A 186 7.52 -10.96 7.42
N ARG A 187 7.53 -11.00 6.09
CA ARG A 187 8.60 -11.62 5.28
C ARG A 187 9.14 -10.68 4.18
N ALA A 188 8.68 -9.43 4.20
CA ALA A 188 9.10 -8.37 3.32
C ALA A 188 9.16 -7.06 4.10
N PHE A 189 10.14 -6.20 3.82
CA PHE A 189 10.33 -4.92 4.51
C PHE A 189 10.64 -3.82 3.50
N LYS A 190 10.11 -2.60 3.73
CA LYS A 190 10.49 -1.40 2.97
C LYS A 190 11.35 -0.51 3.85
N ILE A 191 12.53 -0.15 3.35
CA ILE A 191 13.54 0.61 4.07
C ILE A 191 13.62 2.02 3.49
N LYS A 192 13.44 3.03 4.34
CA LYS A 192 13.66 4.42 3.93
C LYS A 192 15.15 4.66 3.68
N VAL A 193 15.45 5.32 2.56
CA VAL A 193 16.77 5.85 2.17
C VAL A 193 16.63 7.33 1.80
N GLY A 194 17.73 8.00 1.42
CA GLY A 194 17.70 9.43 1.09
C GLY A 194 18.09 10.33 2.25
N ARG A 195 18.87 9.85 3.22
CA ARG A 195 19.28 10.65 4.40
C ARG A 195 19.99 11.95 4.01
N GLY A 196 20.82 11.88 2.96
CA GLY A 196 21.59 13.00 2.43
C GLY A 196 20.78 14.07 1.71
N ALA A 197 19.46 13.89 1.53
CA ALA A 197 18.59 14.89 0.93
C ALA A 197 18.34 16.08 1.86
N LYS A 198 18.28 15.83 3.18
CA LYS A 198 17.89 16.85 4.17
C LYS A 198 18.58 16.74 5.52
N TRP A 199 18.89 15.55 6.00
CA TRP A 199 19.25 15.33 7.41
C TRP A 199 20.73 15.13 7.65
N MET A 200 21.49 14.82 6.60
CA MET A 200 22.92 14.60 6.63
C MET A 200 23.56 15.28 5.42
N ALA A 201 24.88 15.50 5.46
CA ALA A 201 25.60 15.92 4.25
C ALA A 201 25.39 14.88 3.13
N ALA A 202 25.34 15.33 1.88
CA ALA A 202 24.85 14.52 0.77
C ALA A 202 25.57 13.16 0.63
N GLU A 203 26.90 13.14 0.67
CA GLU A 203 27.68 11.89 0.58
C GLU A 203 27.71 11.11 1.90
N GLU A 204 27.72 11.78 3.07
CA GLU A 204 27.64 11.10 4.36
C GLU A 204 26.32 10.35 4.53
N GLY A 205 25.21 10.98 4.13
CA GLY A 205 23.89 10.37 4.14
C GLY A 205 23.78 9.21 3.14
N TYR A 206 24.41 9.33 1.97
CA TYR A 206 24.50 8.24 0.99
C TYR A 206 25.29 7.04 1.55
N GLU A 207 26.45 7.28 2.17
CA GLU A 207 27.21 6.21 2.82
C GLU A 207 26.43 5.58 3.98
N ARG A 208 25.70 6.38 4.77
CA ARG A 208 24.82 5.87 5.83
C ARG A 208 23.68 5.01 5.27
N ASP A 209 23.03 5.41 4.18
CA ASP A 209 22.01 4.61 3.53
C ASP A 209 22.57 3.23 3.14
N LYS A 210 23.78 3.19 2.55
CA LYS A 210 24.44 1.92 2.20
C LYS A 210 24.75 1.07 3.43
N GLU A 211 25.22 1.68 4.51
CA GLU A 211 25.53 0.98 5.76
C GLU A 211 24.27 0.35 6.37
N VAL A 212 23.16 1.11 6.46
CA VAL A 212 21.88 0.62 6.95
C VAL A 212 21.37 -0.56 6.12
N LEU A 213 21.41 -0.44 4.78
CA LEU A 213 20.98 -1.53 3.89
C LEU A 213 21.83 -2.80 4.06
N ARG A 214 23.16 -2.65 4.21
CA ARG A 214 24.07 -3.78 4.46
C ARG A 214 23.77 -4.45 5.80
N VAL A 215 23.61 -3.66 6.87
CA VAL A 215 23.28 -4.18 8.21
C VAL A 215 21.98 -4.98 8.17
N ILE A 216 20.92 -4.43 7.57
CA ILE A 216 19.63 -5.12 7.48
C ILE A 216 19.75 -6.39 6.64
N ARG A 217 20.34 -6.33 5.43
CA ARG A 217 20.50 -7.51 4.57
C ARG A 217 21.32 -8.62 5.24
N GLN A 218 22.40 -8.28 5.94
CA GLN A 218 23.19 -9.24 6.70
C GLN A 218 22.38 -9.89 7.82
N HIS A 219 21.55 -9.12 8.53
CA HIS A 219 20.70 -9.61 9.62
C HIS A 219 19.59 -10.57 9.12
N VAL A 220 18.89 -10.20 8.04
CA VAL A 220 17.75 -10.99 7.55
C VAL A 220 18.12 -12.15 6.63
N GLY A 221 19.33 -12.16 6.09
CA GLY A 221 19.77 -13.11 5.07
C GLY A 221 19.02 -12.95 3.74
N PRO A 222 19.17 -13.90 2.79
CA PRO A 222 18.72 -13.73 1.41
C PRO A 222 17.23 -14.02 1.16
N LYS A 223 16.51 -14.57 2.13
CA LYS A 223 15.11 -15.05 1.95
C LYS A 223 14.05 -13.97 2.21
N ILE A 224 14.39 -12.97 2.99
CA ILE A 224 13.49 -11.85 3.29
C ILE A 224 13.57 -10.85 2.14
N GLU A 225 12.43 -10.49 1.58
CA GLU A 225 12.34 -9.51 0.50
C GLU A 225 12.57 -8.11 1.08
N LEU A 226 13.38 -7.28 0.42
CA LEU A 226 13.65 -5.91 0.85
C LEU A 226 13.30 -4.96 -0.28
N GLY A 227 12.52 -3.92 -0.01
CA GLY A 227 12.35 -2.76 -0.88
C GLY A 227 13.02 -1.53 -0.28
N ILE A 228 13.25 -0.52 -1.10
CA ILE A 228 13.74 0.78 -0.66
C ILE A 228 12.81 1.88 -1.13
N ASP A 229 12.79 2.98 -0.40
CA ASP A 229 11.97 4.15 -0.68
C ASP A 229 12.73 5.41 -0.30
N ALA A 230 12.99 6.27 -1.29
CA ALA A 230 13.77 7.48 -1.07
C ALA A 230 12.92 8.73 -0.86
N ASN A 231 11.59 8.65 -0.95
CA ASN A 231 10.65 9.79 -1.02
C ASN A 231 11.22 10.98 -1.81
N ASN A 232 11.71 10.69 -3.01
CA ASN A 232 12.33 11.61 -3.97
C ASN A 232 13.65 12.25 -3.49
N GLY A 233 14.36 11.59 -2.57
CA GLY A 233 15.60 12.07 -1.98
C GLY A 233 16.87 11.80 -2.79
N TYR A 234 16.79 10.99 -3.85
CA TYR A 234 17.89 10.76 -4.79
C TYR A 234 17.62 11.43 -6.15
N ASP A 235 18.62 11.36 -7.03
CA ASP A 235 18.48 11.52 -8.47
C ASP A 235 18.74 10.17 -9.18
N LEU A 236 18.59 10.16 -10.51
CA LEU A 236 18.83 8.96 -11.32
C LEU A 236 20.26 8.43 -11.19
N ALA A 237 21.26 9.32 -11.18
CA ALA A 237 22.67 8.94 -11.15
C ALA A 237 23.03 8.27 -9.81
N ARG A 238 22.59 8.85 -8.69
CA ARG A 238 22.76 8.31 -7.35
C ARG A 238 22.00 7.00 -7.16
N THR A 239 20.82 6.88 -7.75
CA THR A 239 20.07 5.60 -7.76
C THR A 239 20.86 4.51 -8.47
N LYS A 240 21.35 4.75 -9.68
CA LYS A 240 22.20 3.78 -10.40
C LYS A 240 23.47 3.44 -9.65
N ARG A 241 24.10 4.44 -9.00
CA ARG A 241 25.28 4.24 -8.15
C ARG A 241 24.98 3.33 -6.97
N LEU A 242 23.83 3.50 -6.29
CA LEU A 242 23.43 2.63 -5.17
C LEU A 242 23.36 1.16 -5.60
N PHE A 243 22.69 0.88 -6.70
CA PHE A 243 22.54 -0.49 -7.24
C PHE A 243 23.87 -1.07 -7.77
N THR A 244 24.81 -0.21 -8.17
CA THR A 244 26.16 -0.62 -8.56
C THR A 244 27.05 -0.92 -7.35
N ASP A 245 26.95 -0.10 -6.30
CA ASP A 245 27.72 -0.25 -5.05
C ASP A 245 27.25 -1.46 -4.21
N LEU A 246 25.98 -1.87 -4.40
CA LEU A 246 25.30 -2.87 -3.58
C LEU A 246 24.54 -3.93 -4.43
N PRO A 247 25.22 -4.64 -5.35
CA PRO A 247 24.56 -5.56 -6.28
C PRO A 247 23.90 -6.76 -5.58
N ASP A 248 24.41 -7.15 -4.42
CA ASP A 248 23.98 -8.35 -3.68
C ASP A 248 22.78 -8.10 -2.75
N LEU A 249 22.22 -6.88 -2.72
CA LEU A 249 21.07 -6.60 -1.87
C LEU A 249 19.80 -7.32 -2.31
N ASN A 250 19.70 -7.73 -3.59
CA ASN A 250 18.51 -8.37 -4.15
C ASN A 250 17.22 -7.65 -3.73
N LEU A 251 17.14 -6.35 -4.06
CA LEU A 251 16.00 -5.51 -3.72
C LEU A 251 14.81 -5.89 -4.61
N ARG A 252 13.63 -6.03 -4.00
CA ARG A 252 12.39 -6.38 -4.67
C ARG A 252 11.82 -5.21 -5.45
N PHE A 253 11.90 -4.01 -4.89
CA PHE A 253 11.43 -2.79 -5.52
C PHE A 253 12.22 -1.57 -5.04
N ALA A 254 12.19 -0.53 -5.87
CA ALA A 254 12.69 0.80 -5.58
C ALA A 254 11.53 1.79 -5.78
N GLU A 255 11.16 2.47 -4.71
CA GLU A 255 9.99 3.36 -4.64
C GLU A 255 10.43 4.83 -4.53
N GLU A 256 9.79 5.72 -5.29
CA GLU A 256 10.01 7.18 -5.25
C GLU A 256 11.49 7.53 -5.09
N MET A 257 12.36 6.98 -5.97
CA MET A 257 13.80 7.21 -5.83
C MET A 257 14.14 8.68 -6.12
N PHE A 258 13.46 9.26 -7.10
CA PHE A 258 13.58 10.63 -7.59
C PHE A 258 12.22 11.05 -8.16
N PRO A 259 11.93 12.37 -8.27
CA PRO A 259 10.70 12.84 -8.90
C PRO A 259 10.53 12.22 -10.28
N GLU A 260 9.41 11.53 -10.48
CA GLU A 260 9.19 10.63 -11.57
C GLU A 260 9.02 11.34 -12.90
N GLN A 261 9.86 10.99 -13.87
CA GLN A 261 9.80 11.48 -15.24
C GLN A 261 9.92 10.25 -16.15
N VAL A 262 9.03 10.13 -17.14
CA VAL A 262 8.95 8.94 -18.02
C VAL A 262 10.31 8.48 -18.53
N ASP A 263 11.11 9.41 -19.08
CA ASP A 263 12.43 9.09 -19.65
C ASP A 263 13.41 8.57 -18.59
N GLN A 264 13.42 9.16 -17.38
CA GLN A 264 14.32 8.72 -16.30
C GLN A 264 13.90 7.36 -15.74
N CYS A 265 12.59 7.11 -15.62
CA CYS A 265 12.05 5.82 -15.21
C CYS A 265 12.42 4.72 -16.23
N LEU A 266 12.27 4.99 -17.53
CA LEU A 266 12.72 4.08 -18.60
C LEU A 266 14.22 3.83 -18.55
N GLU A 267 15.02 4.88 -18.34
CA GLU A 267 16.47 4.77 -18.25
C GLU A 267 16.92 3.94 -17.03
N LEU A 268 16.24 4.08 -15.89
CA LEU A 268 16.49 3.25 -14.71
C LEU A 268 16.10 1.78 -14.95
N LYS A 269 14.94 1.53 -15.57
CA LYS A 269 14.52 0.16 -15.91
C LYS A 269 15.46 -0.52 -16.90
N ALA A 270 15.95 0.23 -17.89
CA ALA A 270 16.98 -0.27 -18.82
C ALA A 270 18.26 -0.65 -18.07
N PHE A 271 18.68 0.17 -17.10
CA PHE A 271 19.82 -0.13 -16.24
C PHE A 271 19.60 -1.39 -15.38
N PHE A 272 18.41 -1.58 -14.79
CA PHE A 272 18.07 -2.80 -14.05
C PHE A 272 18.17 -4.05 -14.93
N ALA A 273 17.60 -3.99 -16.14
CA ALA A 273 17.66 -5.10 -17.09
C ALA A 273 19.10 -5.44 -17.52
N GLN A 274 19.91 -4.43 -17.85
CA GLN A 274 21.32 -4.61 -18.22
C GLN A 274 22.15 -5.20 -17.07
N SER A 275 21.86 -4.77 -15.84
CA SER A 275 22.51 -5.25 -14.63
C SER A 275 21.95 -6.59 -14.12
N LYS A 276 20.98 -7.19 -14.85
CA LYS A 276 20.28 -8.43 -14.48
C LYS A 276 19.59 -8.37 -13.11
N LEU A 277 19.22 -7.16 -12.69
CA LEU A 277 18.45 -6.91 -11.47
C LEU A 277 16.97 -7.19 -11.75
N LYS A 278 16.28 -7.76 -10.75
CA LYS A 278 14.85 -8.04 -10.79
C LYS A 278 14.02 -7.01 -10.01
N THR A 279 14.64 -5.90 -9.66
CA THR A 279 14.02 -4.80 -8.92
C THR A 279 12.90 -4.19 -9.75
N LEU A 280 11.72 -4.05 -9.15
CA LEU A 280 10.60 -3.32 -9.74
C LEU A 280 10.71 -1.83 -9.44
N LEU A 281 10.39 -0.96 -10.40
CA LEU A 281 10.24 0.46 -10.14
C LEU A 281 8.80 0.75 -9.68
N ALA A 282 8.65 1.38 -8.52
CA ALA A 282 7.37 1.68 -7.89
C ALA A 282 7.20 3.19 -7.67
N ASP A 283 6.00 3.72 -7.88
CA ASP A 283 5.72 5.15 -7.69
C ASP A 283 4.22 5.46 -7.56
N GLY A 284 3.87 6.65 -7.07
CA GLY A 284 2.53 7.23 -7.18
C GLY A 284 1.85 7.73 -5.90
N GLU A 285 2.47 7.62 -4.71
CA GLU A 285 1.81 7.97 -3.43
C GLU A 285 1.40 9.46 -3.33
N THR A 286 2.14 10.33 -4.04
CA THR A 286 1.97 11.79 -3.99
C THR A 286 0.92 12.32 -4.99
N GLN A 287 0.41 11.49 -5.89
CA GLN A 287 -0.49 11.93 -6.95
C GLN A 287 -1.90 12.25 -6.43
N ASP A 288 -2.53 13.27 -7.02
CA ASP A 288 -3.92 13.65 -6.75
C ASP A 288 -4.88 13.30 -7.90
N ASN A 289 -4.35 12.84 -9.02
CA ASN A 289 -5.11 12.46 -10.20
C ASN A 289 -4.48 11.24 -10.89
N LEU A 290 -5.28 10.20 -11.11
CA LEU A 290 -4.84 8.97 -11.79
C LEU A 290 -4.42 9.20 -13.25
N GLU A 291 -4.93 10.25 -13.87
CA GLU A 291 -4.60 10.61 -15.26
C GLU A 291 -3.10 10.91 -15.44
N VAL A 292 -2.41 11.32 -14.37
CA VAL A 292 -0.95 11.52 -14.37
C VAL A 292 -0.20 10.23 -14.73
N PHE A 293 -0.77 9.06 -14.45
CA PHE A 293 -0.14 7.78 -14.78
C PHE A 293 -0.21 7.40 -16.25
N LYS A 294 -1.10 8.00 -17.06
CA LYS A 294 -1.27 7.65 -18.49
C LYS A 294 0.04 7.57 -19.28
N PRO A 295 0.88 8.63 -19.32
CA PRO A 295 2.14 8.58 -20.07
C PRO A 295 3.09 7.49 -19.54
N PHE A 296 3.11 7.23 -18.23
CA PHE A 296 3.92 6.16 -17.65
C PHE A 296 3.40 4.77 -18.02
N ILE A 297 2.07 4.58 -18.05
CA ILE A 297 1.42 3.31 -18.41
C ILE A 297 1.67 3.01 -19.89
N GLU A 298 1.48 4.00 -20.77
CA GLU A 298 1.72 3.88 -22.22
C GLU A 298 3.17 3.52 -22.52
N ALA A 299 4.12 4.16 -21.84
CA ALA A 299 5.55 3.88 -21.96
C ALA A 299 6.01 2.62 -21.22
N ARG A 300 5.17 2.03 -20.35
CA ARG A 300 5.56 1.00 -19.35
C ARG A 300 6.75 1.45 -18.49
N ALA A 301 6.77 2.72 -18.11
CA ALA A 301 7.88 3.35 -17.39
C ALA A 301 7.94 2.95 -15.91
N ILE A 302 6.80 2.61 -15.30
CA ILE A 302 6.69 2.16 -13.89
C ILE A 302 6.17 0.72 -13.88
N ASP A 303 6.63 -0.09 -12.91
CA ASP A 303 6.19 -1.48 -12.74
C ASP A 303 5.07 -1.62 -11.71
N VAL A 304 5.08 -0.81 -10.64
CA VAL A 304 4.10 -0.84 -9.54
C VAL A 304 3.55 0.56 -9.30
N TYR A 305 2.26 0.75 -9.52
CA TYR A 305 1.56 2.02 -9.27
C TYR A 305 0.95 2.03 -7.87
N GLN A 306 1.10 3.15 -7.16
CA GLN A 306 0.89 3.24 -5.71
C GLN A 306 -0.01 4.40 -5.30
N ALA A 307 -1.08 4.70 -6.05
CA ALA A 307 -2.05 5.70 -5.62
C ALA A 307 -2.47 5.47 -4.14
N ASP A 308 -2.61 6.56 -3.38
CA ASP A 308 -2.90 6.46 -1.94
C ASP A 308 -4.35 6.01 -1.68
N MET A 309 -4.49 4.95 -0.88
CA MET A 309 -5.77 4.34 -0.53
C MET A 309 -6.73 5.31 0.16
N ASN A 310 -6.21 6.21 1.00
CA ASN A 310 -7.02 7.16 1.76
C ASN A 310 -7.46 8.36 0.92
N ARG A 311 -6.76 8.63 -0.19
CA ARG A 311 -7.07 9.68 -1.17
C ARG A 311 -8.04 9.19 -2.23
N PHE A 312 -7.80 8.01 -2.79
CA PHE A 312 -8.56 7.49 -3.94
C PHE A 312 -9.67 6.53 -3.55
N GLY A 313 -9.60 5.92 -2.35
CA GLY A 313 -10.60 4.96 -1.88
C GLY A 313 -10.63 3.70 -2.73
N ILE A 314 -11.55 2.79 -2.42
CA ILE A 314 -11.70 1.52 -3.13
C ILE A 314 -11.97 1.77 -4.63
N GLU A 315 -12.89 2.69 -4.94
CA GLU A 315 -13.29 2.99 -6.32
C GLU A 315 -12.14 3.55 -7.15
N GLY A 316 -11.35 4.48 -6.60
CA GLY A 316 -10.21 5.06 -7.31
C GLY A 316 -9.09 4.05 -7.51
N ILE A 317 -8.79 3.21 -6.51
CA ILE A 317 -7.81 2.13 -6.67
C ILE A 317 -8.28 1.08 -7.70
N MET A 318 -9.57 0.76 -7.75
CA MET A 318 -10.12 -0.10 -8.80
C MET A 318 -9.99 0.53 -10.20
N ALA A 319 -10.19 1.85 -10.31
CA ALA A 319 -10.00 2.59 -11.55
C ALA A 319 -8.52 2.57 -11.99
N GLU A 320 -7.58 2.81 -11.07
CA GLU A 320 -6.13 2.69 -11.31
C GLU A 320 -5.79 1.27 -11.81
N ALA A 321 -6.26 0.23 -11.13
CA ALA A 321 -6.03 -1.15 -11.54
C ALA A 321 -6.60 -1.45 -12.94
N ALA A 322 -7.73 -0.84 -13.32
CA ALA A 322 -8.28 -0.97 -14.67
C ALA A 322 -7.42 -0.25 -15.72
N MET A 323 -6.87 0.93 -15.40
CA MET A 323 -5.96 1.68 -16.27
C MET A 323 -4.63 0.97 -16.49
N VAL A 324 -4.06 0.37 -15.44
CA VAL A 324 -2.74 -0.26 -15.45
C VAL A 324 -2.76 -1.66 -16.09
N ARG A 325 -3.86 -2.42 -15.91
CA ARG A 325 -3.94 -3.83 -16.35
C ARG A 325 -3.51 -4.09 -17.81
N PRO A 326 -3.88 -3.28 -18.82
CA PRO A 326 -3.47 -3.52 -20.21
C PRO A 326 -1.97 -3.43 -20.46
N SER A 327 -1.23 -2.65 -19.65
CA SER A 327 0.22 -2.50 -19.81
C SER A 327 1.00 -3.67 -19.19
N GLY A 328 0.36 -4.45 -18.32
CA GLY A 328 0.96 -5.51 -17.51
C GLY A 328 1.57 -5.03 -16.19
N GLY A 329 1.38 -3.75 -15.85
CA GLY A 329 1.82 -3.20 -14.56
C GLY A 329 1.04 -3.77 -13.37
N LEU A 330 1.58 -3.52 -12.18
CA LEU A 330 0.99 -3.92 -10.90
C LEU A 330 0.42 -2.70 -10.18
N VAL A 331 -0.52 -2.94 -9.27
CA VAL A 331 -1.03 -1.92 -8.35
C VAL A 331 -0.74 -2.38 -6.92
N GLY A 332 -0.10 -1.50 -6.15
CA GLY A 332 0.25 -1.69 -4.75
C GLY A 332 -0.05 -0.41 -3.99
N PRO A 333 -1.32 -0.16 -3.62
CA PRO A 333 -1.75 1.15 -3.14
C PRO A 333 -0.95 1.60 -1.93
N HIS A 334 -0.55 2.87 -1.91
CA HIS A 334 0.07 3.44 -0.72
C HIS A 334 -0.95 3.50 0.42
N ASN A 335 -0.55 3.08 1.61
CA ASN A 335 -1.32 3.30 2.83
C ASN A 335 -0.37 3.57 4.00
N TRP A 336 -0.23 4.85 4.33
CA TRP A 336 0.49 5.29 5.51
C TRP A 336 -0.37 6.23 6.36
N GLY A 337 -0.17 6.19 7.68
CA GLY A 337 -0.89 7.06 8.62
C GLY A 337 -2.33 6.65 8.91
N SER A 338 -2.78 5.50 8.41
CA SER A 338 -4.14 4.98 8.62
C SER A 338 -4.10 3.50 8.99
N LEU A 339 -4.62 3.17 10.19
CA LEU A 339 -4.82 1.79 10.62
C LEU A 339 -6.01 1.17 9.89
N VAL A 340 -7.09 1.93 9.72
CA VAL A 340 -8.30 1.42 9.06
C VAL A 340 -8.06 1.22 7.56
N GLY A 341 -7.34 2.13 6.91
CA GLY A 341 -6.92 2.02 5.51
C GLY A 341 -6.11 0.76 5.23
N PHE A 342 -5.34 0.25 6.21
CA PHE A 342 -4.63 -1.02 6.10
C PHE A 342 -5.58 -2.22 5.97
N TYR A 343 -6.79 -2.17 6.52
CA TYR A 343 -7.78 -3.23 6.32
C TYR A 343 -8.60 -2.98 5.04
N THR A 344 -8.89 -1.71 4.73
CA THR A 344 -9.59 -1.32 3.50
C THR A 344 -8.87 -1.84 2.26
N ILE A 345 -7.54 -1.72 2.19
CA ILE A 345 -6.72 -2.16 1.05
C ILE A 345 -6.70 -3.69 0.83
N LEU A 346 -7.11 -4.48 1.83
CA LEU A 346 -7.16 -5.95 1.72
C LEU A 346 -8.41 -6.45 1.00
N HIS A 347 -9.44 -5.60 0.89
CA HIS A 347 -10.65 -5.88 0.13
C HIS A 347 -10.45 -5.59 -1.35
#